data_AF-A0A6I2F6N1-F1
#
_entry.id   AF-A0A6I2F6N1-F1
#
_cell.length_a   1.000
_cell.length_b   1.000
_cell.length_c   1.000
_cell.angle_alpha   90.00
_cell.angle_beta   90.00
_cell.angle_gamma   90.00
#
_symmetry.space_group_name_H-M   'P 1'
#
loop_
_entity.id
_entity.type
_entity.pdbx_description
1 polymer ?
#
loop_
_entity_poly.entity_id
_entity_poly.type
_entity_poly.pdbx_seq_one_letter_code
_entity_poly.pdbx_strand_id
1 'polypeptide(L)'
;MAGFLAGRRRGAPQHEVHDADVARRAASALLAADEHIRLATDDLGFAEAELGPEATARLTHALAAARRVLRDAFRLNRLNLDAQPTAPDLVRARNARIVRACEWIEEILDHEASALADQVARVRRGAPPDAPVAADPFANEAYWPVLDDEQVETDASPHAAHTNSPHRMPLPSVVHIHVHLHQMIEAADRRLDIARDAVAAHPGRVGPAALACLAESEHLRRVLAHSLGQPLDGDVDGRAATIVVVEPDHRERVLALAQRVAGLANEAAELARRDLREPLPVERLGD
;
A
#
# COMPACT_ATOMS: atom_id res chain seq x y z
N MET A 1 20.96 45.29 40.87
CA MET A 1 21.82 44.43 40.03
C MET A 1 22.07 43.12 40.76
N ALA A 2 21.28 42.08 40.51
CA ALA A 2 21.65 40.68 40.75
C ALA A 2 20.55 39.78 40.16
N GLY A 3 20.75 39.38 38.91
CA GLY A 3 19.87 38.47 38.20
C GLY A 3 20.29 37.01 38.42
N PHE A 4 19.27 36.18 38.65
CA PHE A 4 19.18 34.73 38.56
C PHE A 4 20.24 34.03 37.69
N LEU A 5 21.01 33.12 38.29
CA LEU A 5 21.76 32.05 37.61
C LEU A 5 21.57 30.72 38.37
N ALA A 6 20.39 30.11 38.24
CA ALA A 6 20.17 28.75 38.71
C ALA A 6 19.07 28.06 37.87
N GLY A 7 19.45 27.43 36.77
CA GLY A 7 18.48 26.71 35.93
C GLY A 7 19.02 25.66 34.95
N ARG A 8 20.33 25.52 34.74
CA ARG A 8 20.86 24.76 33.59
C ARG A 8 21.36 23.33 33.86
N ARG A 9 21.18 22.77 35.06
CA ARG A 9 21.70 21.41 35.41
C ARG A 9 20.66 20.28 35.43
N ARG A 10 19.36 20.57 35.34
CA ARG A 10 18.31 19.52 35.39
C ARG A 10 17.95 18.89 34.04
N GLY A 11 18.28 19.55 32.91
CA GLY A 11 17.95 19.04 31.57
C GLY A 11 18.91 17.95 31.08
N ALA A 12 20.23 18.13 31.19
CA ALA A 12 21.24 17.19 30.69
C ALA A 12 21.02 15.71 31.09
N PRO A 13 20.75 15.36 32.37
CA PRO A 13 20.52 13.97 32.75
C PRO A 13 19.20 13.40 32.21
N GLN A 14 18.21 14.24 31.91
CA GLN A 14 16.93 13.79 31.34
C GLN A 14 17.06 13.49 29.84
N HIS A 15 17.86 14.28 29.11
CA HIS A 15 18.15 14.04 27.70
C HIS A 15 18.98 12.77 27.50
N GLU A 16 20.03 12.54 28.29
CA GLU A 16 20.86 11.33 28.21
C GLU A 16 20.08 10.05 28.50
N VAL A 17 19.18 10.07 29.49
CA VAL A 17 18.30 8.92 29.79
C VAL A 17 17.33 8.64 28.63
N HIS A 18 16.72 9.70 28.08
CA HIS A 18 15.82 9.57 26.93
C HIS A 18 16.54 8.99 25.69
N ASP A 19 17.78 9.41 25.45
CA ASP A 19 18.60 8.89 24.33
C ASP A 19 18.90 7.41 24.48
N ALA A 20 19.28 6.99 25.69
CA ALA A 20 19.53 5.60 26.01
C ALA A 20 18.28 4.74 25.87
N ASP A 21 17.10 5.28 26.21
CA ASP A 21 15.82 4.60 26.05
C ASP A 21 15.45 4.44 24.57
N VAL A 22 15.65 5.46 23.75
CA VAL A 22 15.40 5.42 22.30
C VAL A 22 16.35 4.43 21.60
N ALA A 23 17.63 4.42 21.95
CA ALA A 23 18.60 3.45 21.44
C ALA A 23 18.23 2.01 21.81
N ARG A 24 17.78 1.79 23.05
CA ARG A 24 17.33 0.46 23.52
C ARG A 24 16.07 0.01 22.79
N ARG A 25 15.11 0.92 22.57
CA ARG A 25 13.90 0.63 21.80
C ARG A 25 14.22 0.27 20.35
N ALA A 26 15.15 0.99 19.71
CA ALA A 26 15.59 0.68 18.35
C ALA A 26 16.22 -0.72 18.25
N ALA A 27 17.11 -1.07 19.18
CA ALA A 27 17.72 -2.41 19.22
C ALA A 27 16.69 -3.51 19.44
N SER A 28 15.73 -3.31 20.34
CA SER A 28 14.64 -4.27 20.58
C SER A 28 13.73 -4.43 19.37
N ALA A 29 13.41 -3.33 18.67
CA ALA A 29 12.55 -3.35 17.50
C ALA A 29 13.20 -4.08 16.32
N LEU A 30 14.52 -3.95 16.14
CA LEU A 30 15.27 -4.71 15.14
C LEU A 30 15.17 -6.22 15.36
N LEU A 31 15.31 -6.68 16.61
CA LEU A 31 15.18 -8.09 16.96
C LEU A 31 13.76 -8.60 16.76
N ALA A 32 12.76 -7.79 17.15
CA ALA A 32 11.35 -8.13 16.96
C ALA A 32 10.98 -8.25 15.47
N ALA A 33 11.42 -7.31 14.64
CA ALA A 33 11.19 -7.33 13.20
C ALA A 33 11.90 -8.52 12.50
N ASP A 34 13.12 -8.87 12.93
CA ASP A 34 13.84 -10.04 12.40
C ASP A 34 13.11 -11.35 12.74
N GLU A 35 12.67 -11.51 13.99
CA GLU A 35 11.88 -12.66 14.42
C GLU A 35 10.53 -12.73 13.70
N HIS A 36 9.86 -11.60 13.50
CA HIS A 36 8.62 -11.53 12.74
C HIS A 36 8.84 -12.00 11.29
N ILE A 37 9.89 -11.51 10.61
CA ILE A 37 10.24 -11.97 9.26
C ILE A 37 10.47 -13.48 9.24
N ARG A 38 11.13 -14.04 10.26
CA ARG A 38 11.35 -15.48 10.37
C ARG A 38 10.04 -16.25 10.49
N LEU A 39 9.16 -15.86 11.40
CA LEU A 39 7.85 -16.50 11.61
C LEU A 39 6.96 -16.40 10.36
N ALA A 40 6.87 -15.22 9.75
CA ALA A 40 6.10 -15.03 8.51
C ALA A 40 6.67 -15.81 7.32
N THR A 41 7.98 -16.06 7.30
CA THR A 41 8.61 -16.93 6.29
C THR A 41 8.25 -18.40 6.52
N ASP A 42 8.23 -18.86 7.77
CA ASP A 42 7.81 -20.21 8.12
C ASP A 42 6.33 -20.42 7.72
N ASP A 43 5.45 -19.48 8.08
CA ASP A 43 4.02 -19.49 7.73
C ASP A 43 3.79 -19.47 6.21
N LEU A 44 4.57 -18.67 5.47
CA LEU A 44 4.55 -18.66 4.00
C LEU A 44 4.85 -20.05 3.44
N GLY A 45 5.85 -20.75 3.97
CA GLY A 45 6.21 -22.10 3.51
C GLY A 45 5.07 -23.10 3.65
N PHE A 46 4.30 -23.03 4.74
CA PHE A 46 3.11 -23.86 4.94
C PHE A 46 1.98 -23.48 3.96
N ALA A 47 1.71 -22.18 3.82
CA ALA A 47 0.65 -21.69 2.94
C ALA A 47 0.95 -21.97 1.46
N GLU A 48 2.21 -21.87 1.03
CA GLU A 48 2.63 -22.15 -0.34
C GLU A 48 2.49 -23.64 -0.67
N ALA A 49 2.77 -24.53 0.28
CA ALA A 49 2.53 -25.96 0.11
C ALA A 49 1.03 -26.30 -0.03
N GLU A 50 0.15 -25.52 0.59
CA GLU A 50 -1.30 -25.74 0.57
C GLU A 50 -1.99 -25.09 -0.63
N LEU A 51 -1.61 -23.85 -0.97
CA LEU A 51 -2.31 -23.00 -1.95
C LEU A 51 -1.52 -22.78 -3.24
N GLY A 52 -0.21 -23.04 -3.23
CA GLY A 52 0.69 -22.77 -4.35
C GLY A 52 1.25 -21.33 -4.37
N PRO A 53 2.28 -21.08 -5.19
CA PRO A 53 3.06 -19.83 -5.20
C PRO A 53 2.28 -18.61 -5.70
N GLU A 54 1.31 -18.82 -6.58
CA GLU A 54 0.48 -17.74 -7.12
C GLU A 54 -0.42 -17.12 -6.05
N ALA A 55 -0.99 -17.95 -5.18
CA ALA A 55 -1.87 -17.53 -4.09
C ALA A 55 -1.11 -16.85 -2.95
N THR A 56 0.18 -17.13 -2.79
CA THR A 56 1.03 -16.56 -1.73
C THR A 56 1.90 -15.39 -2.18
N ALA A 57 1.81 -14.97 -3.45
CA ALA A 57 2.69 -13.97 -4.06
C ALA A 57 2.79 -12.67 -3.26
N ARG A 58 1.68 -12.18 -2.68
CA ARG A 58 1.68 -10.92 -1.91
C ARG A 58 2.56 -10.98 -0.68
N LEU A 59 2.42 -12.02 0.14
CA LEU A 59 3.27 -12.20 1.33
C LEU A 59 4.74 -12.41 0.93
N THR A 60 4.99 -13.11 -0.17
CA THR A 60 6.35 -13.25 -0.75
C THR A 60 6.97 -11.89 -1.08
N HIS A 61 6.22 -11.01 -1.75
CA HIS A 61 6.70 -9.67 -2.09
C HIS A 61 6.87 -8.78 -0.84
N ALA A 62 5.94 -8.85 0.12
CA ALA A 62 6.03 -8.14 1.39
C ALA A 62 7.27 -8.54 2.19
N LEU A 63 7.56 -9.85 2.29
CA LEU A 63 8.76 -10.36 2.92
C LEU A 63 10.04 -9.91 2.22
N ALA A 64 10.04 -9.83 0.89
CA ALA A 64 11.17 -9.29 0.13
C ALA A 64 11.40 -7.80 0.44
N ALA A 65 10.34 -7.01 0.54
CA ALA A 65 10.41 -5.61 0.94
C ALA A 65 10.88 -5.44 2.40
N ALA A 66 10.29 -6.18 3.34
CA ALA A 66 10.66 -6.19 4.75
C ALA A 66 12.14 -6.51 4.97
N ARG A 67 12.68 -7.52 4.28
CA ARG A 67 14.12 -7.87 4.35
C ARG A 67 15.04 -6.76 3.85
N ARG A 68 14.62 -6.00 2.82
CA ARG A 68 15.38 -4.84 2.33
C ARG A 68 15.40 -3.74 3.39
N VAL A 69 14.24 -3.37 3.91
CA VAL A 69 14.11 -2.34 4.95
C VAL A 69 14.87 -2.72 6.22
N LEU A 70 14.79 -3.98 6.67
CA LEU A 70 15.50 -4.45 7.85
C LEU A 70 17.02 -4.36 7.69
N ARG A 71 17.55 -4.71 6.50
CA ARG A 71 18.98 -4.57 6.18
C ARG A 71 19.44 -3.12 6.30
N ASP A 72 18.65 -2.19 5.78
CA ASP A 72 18.96 -0.77 5.83
C ASP A 72 18.85 -0.22 7.27
N ALA A 73 17.89 -0.70 8.06
CA ALA A 73 17.78 -0.38 9.48
C ALA A 73 19.00 -0.89 10.28
N PHE A 74 19.49 -2.11 9.99
CA PHE A 74 20.73 -2.61 10.58
C PHE A 74 21.96 -1.81 10.15
N ARG A 75 22.00 -1.33 8.90
CA ARG A 75 23.06 -0.43 8.44
C ARG A 75 23.06 0.88 9.25
N LEU A 76 21.89 1.51 9.43
CA LEU A 76 21.77 2.71 10.28
C LEU A 76 22.20 2.45 11.72
N ASN A 77 21.84 1.27 12.28
CA ASN A 77 22.22 0.90 13.63
C ASN A 77 23.74 0.74 13.78
N ARG A 78 24.41 0.14 12.78
CA ARG A 78 25.87 0.06 12.76
C ARG A 78 26.53 1.44 12.75
N LEU A 79 26.00 2.38 11.97
CA LEU A 79 26.50 3.76 11.95
C LEU A 79 26.34 4.46 13.31
N ASN A 80 25.30 4.14 14.07
CA ASN A 80 25.14 4.64 15.44
C ASN A 80 26.19 4.05 16.40
N LEU A 81 26.53 2.77 16.25
CA LEU A 81 27.56 2.12 17.06
C LEU A 81 28.97 2.63 16.72
N ASP A 82 29.20 2.99 15.45
CA ASP A 82 30.48 3.51 14.95
C ASP A 82 30.63 5.04 15.20
N ALA A 83 29.56 5.74 15.61
CA ALA A 83 29.55 7.19 15.79
C ALA A 83 30.36 7.64 17.02
N GLN A 84 31.21 8.65 16.83
CA GLN A 84 31.88 9.35 17.94
C GLN A 84 30.88 10.23 18.74
N PRO A 85 31.18 10.58 20.01
CA PRO A 85 30.26 11.29 20.91
C PRO A 85 29.77 12.68 20.45
N THR A 86 30.27 13.21 19.33
CA THR A 86 30.03 14.58 18.86
C THR A 86 28.73 14.76 18.07
N ALA A 87 27.97 13.69 17.78
CA ALA A 87 26.74 13.77 16.97
C ALA A 87 25.50 13.10 17.62
N PRO A 88 25.12 13.45 18.86
CA PRO A 88 24.00 12.82 19.56
C PRO A 88 22.63 13.05 18.89
N ASP A 89 22.42 14.20 18.24
CA ASP A 89 21.18 14.48 17.49
C ASP A 89 21.00 13.56 16.28
N LEU A 90 22.11 13.27 15.58
CA LEU A 90 22.11 12.37 14.45
C LEU A 90 21.81 10.92 14.87
N VAL A 91 22.39 10.48 16.00
CA VAL A 91 22.10 9.16 16.59
C VAL A 91 20.63 9.03 16.99
N ARG A 92 20.05 10.07 17.61
CA ARG A 92 18.61 10.12 17.91
C ARG A 92 17.75 10.01 16.65
N ALA A 93 18.06 10.80 15.63
CA ALA A 93 17.31 10.80 14.37
C ALA A 93 17.35 9.43 13.67
N ARG A 94 18.53 8.81 13.61
CA ARG A 94 18.72 7.45 13.09
C ARG A 94 17.94 6.40 13.90
N ASN A 95 18.04 6.42 15.23
CA ASN A 95 17.29 5.48 16.08
C ASN A 95 15.77 5.63 15.92
N ALA A 96 15.26 6.86 15.82
CA ALA A 96 13.85 7.09 15.54
C ALA A 96 13.44 6.55 14.16
N ARG A 97 14.31 6.62 13.15
CA ARG A 97 14.07 6.07 11.82
C ARG A 97 14.10 4.54 11.81
N ILE A 98 15.01 3.93 12.57
CA ILE A 98 15.07 2.47 12.79
C ILE A 98 13.75 1.97 13.41
N VAL A 99 13.26 2.62 14.47
CA VAL A 99 12.00 2.23 15.14
C VAL A 99 10.84 2.26 14.13
N ARG A 100 10.69 3.36 13.39
CA ARG A 100 9.61 3.46 12.39
C ARG A 100 9.72 2.42 11.28
N ALA A 101 10.95 2.09 10.85
CA ALA A 101 11.18 1.06 9.85
C ALA A 101 10.75 -0.33 10.35
N CYS A 102 11.04 -0.65 11.61
CA CYS A 102 10.61 -1.90 12.24
C CYS A 102 9.09 -1.95 12.44
N GLU A 103 8.47 -0.86 12.89
CA GLU A 103 7.00 -0.74 13.00
C GLU A 103 6.32 -0.95 11.63
N TRP A 104 6.89 -0.41 10.56
CA TRP A 104 6.40 -0.65 9.19
C TRP A 104 6.53 -2.12 8.76
N ILE A 105 7.65 -2.78 9.09
CA ILE A 105 7.86 -4.21 8.81
C ILE A 105 6.79 -5.05 9.52
N GLU A 106 6.56 -4.81 10.80
CA GLU A 106 5.58 -5.58 11.58
C GLU A 106 4.17 -5.41 10.99
N GLU A 107 3.73 -4.19 10.71
CA GLU A 107 2.37 -3.95 10.22
C GLU A 107 2.13 -4.50 8.80
N ILE A 108 3.12 -4.44 7.90
CA ILE A 108 2.96 -5.00 6.55
C ILE A 108 2.91 -6.53 6.57
N LEU A 109 3.72 -7.17 7.43
CA LEU A 109 3.73 -8.62 7.55
C LEU A 109 2.47 -9.13 8.26
N ASP A 110 2.04 -8.50 9.35
CA ASP A 110 0.79 -8.85 10.05
C ASP A 110 -0.42 -8.76 9.11
N HIS A 111 -0.47 -7.71 8.28
CA HIS A 111 -1.56 -7.53 7.33
C HIS A 111 -1.61 -8.65 6.29
N GLU A 112 -0.49 -8.87 5.59
CA GLU A 112 -0.44 -9.84 4.49
C GLU A 112 -0.54 -11.29 5.02
N ALA A 113 0.00 -11.57 6.22
CA ALA A 113 -0.18 -12.85 6.88
C ALA A 113 -1.64 -13.09 7.29
N SER A 114 -2.33 -12.07 7.82
CA SER A 114 -3.76 -12.16 8.16
C SER A 114 -4.63 -12.38 6.92
N ALA A 115 -4.38 -11.64 5.84
CA ALA A 115 -5.09 -11.80 4.58
C ALA A 115 -4.90 -13.21 3.99
N LEU A 116 -3.67 -13.74 4.05
CA LEU A 116 -3.37 -15.09 3.62
C LEU A 116 -4.05 -16.15 4.50
N ALA A 117 -4.07 -15.96 5.82
CA ALA A 117 -4.76 -16.85 6.74
C ALA A 117 -6.27 -16.92 6.45
N ASP A 118 -6.89 -15.77 6.15
CA ASP A 118 -8.29 -15.71 5.73
C ASP A 118 -8.52 -16.46 4.41
N GLN A 119 -7.62 -16.30 3.43
CA GLN A 119 -7.68 -17.02 2.16
C GLN A 119 -7.55 -18.53 2.35
N VAL A 120 -6.58 -19.00 3.14
CA VAL A 120 -6.43 -20.42 3.52
C VAL A 120 -7.72 -20.94 4.13
N ALA A 121 -8.31 -20.20 5.08
CA ALA A 121 -9.57 -20.60 5.71
C ALA A 121 -10.73 -20.69 4.70
N ARG A 122 -10.80 -19.80 3.71
CA ARG A 122 -11.80 -19.88 2.63
C ARG A 122 -11.58 -21.08 1.71
N VAL A 123 -10.34 -21.34 1.30
CA VAL A 123 -10.02 -22.48 0.42
C VAL A 123 -10.32 -23.81 1.10
N ARG A 124 -9.98 -23.96 2.38
CA ARG A 124 -10.36 -25.14 3.19
C ARG A 124 -11.88 -25.35 3.29
N ARG A 125 -12.68 -24.29 3.16
CA ARG A 125 -14.15 -24.34 3.10
C ARG A 125 -14.70 -24.60 1.69
N GLY A 126 -13.83 -24.84 0.70
CA GLY A 126 -14.20 -25.19 -0.68
C GLY A 126 -14.34 -24.00 -1.62
N ALA A 127 -13.95 -22.78 -1.21
CA ALA A 127 -13.87 -21.64 -2.13
C ALA A 127 -12.62 -21.74 -3.03
N PRO A 128 -12.66 -21.22 -4.27
CA PRO A 128 -11.43 -21.06 -5.05
C PRO A 128 -10.49 -20.04 -4.38
N PRO A 129 -9.17 -20.15 -4.59
CA PRO A 129 -8.23 -19.12 -4.15
C PRO A 129 -8.49 -17.79 -4.87
N ASP A 130 -8.03 -16.70 -4.27
CA ASP A 130 -8.09 -15.38 -4.89
C ASP A 130 -7.23 -15.36 -6.16
N ALA A 131 -7.59 -14.47 -7.09
CA ALA A 131 -6.85 -14.32 -8.33
C ALA A 131 -5.40 -13.87 -8.05
N PRO A 132 -4.41 -14.39 -8.81
CA PRO A 132 -3.02 -14.00 -8.64
C PRO A 132 -2.82 -12.50 -8.84
N VAL A 133 -1.91 -11.93 -8.04
CA VAL A 133 -1.49 -10.54 -8.18
C VAL A 133 -0.44 -10.46 -9.28
N ALA A 134 -0.77 -9.79 -10.40
CA ALA A 134 0.08 -9.74 -11.60
C ALA A 134 1.30 -8.81 -11.47
N ALA A 135 1.30 -7.88 -10.51
CA ALA A 135 2.36 -6.90 -10.31
C ALA A 135 2.78 -6.85 -8.84
N ASP A 136 4.08 -6.79 -8.58
CA ASP A 136 4.62 -6.61 -7.23
C ASP A 136 4.20 -5.22 -6.69
N PRO A 137 3.31 -5.15 -5.68
CA PRO A 137 2.84 -3.87 -5.14
C PRO A 137 3.94 -3.10 -4.40
N PHE A 138 5.06 -3.76 -4.10
CA PHE A 138 6.23 -3.19 -3.42
C PHE A 138 7.42 -2.98 -4.37
N ALA A 139 7.23 -3.11 -5.69
CA ALA A 139 8.30 -2.90 -6.67
C ALA A 139 8.70 -1.43 -6.82
N ASN A 140 7.84 -0.48 -6.46
CA ASN A 140 8.17 0.93 -6.57
C ASN A 140 9.05 1.38 -5.39
N GLU A 141 10.25 1.87 -5.69
CA GLU A 141 11.12 2.46 -4.67
C GLU A 141 10.50 3.70 -4.00
N ALA A 142 9.53 4.36 -4.63
CA ALA A 142 8.78 5.46 -4.04
C ALA A 142 7.92 5.05 -2.83
N TYR A 143 7.75 3.75 -2.60
CA TYR A 143 6.94 3.20 -1.53
C TYR A 143 7.69 2.98 -0.22
N TRP A 144 9.02 3.06 -0.23
CA TRP A 144 9.85 2.93 0.96
C TRP A 144 10.66 4.22 1.18
N PRO A 145 10.91 4.60 2.45
CA PRO A 145 11.72 5.76 2.73
C PRO A 145 13.17 5.37 2.49
N VAL A 146 13.81 5.96 1.48
CA VAL A 146 15.27 5.84 1.32
C VAL A 146 15.91 6.10 2.68
N LEU A 147 16.62 5.10 3.20
CA LEU A 147 17.33 5.19 4.49
C LEU A 147 18.76 5.67 4.21
N ASP A 148 18.88 6.77 3.48
CA ASP A 148 20.13 7.43 3.12
C ASP A 148 20.58 8.40 4.21
N ASP A 149 21.87 8.36 4.52
CA ASP A 149 22.48 9.17 5.58
C ASP A 149 22.33 10.67 5.36
N GLU A 150 22.38 11.11 4.09
CA GLU A 150 22.31 12.53 3.70
C GLU A 150 20.95 13.16 4.03
N GLN A 151 19.85 12.39 3.88
CA GLN A 151 18.50 12.80 4.27
C GLN A 151 18.36 12.84 5.80
N VAL A 152 18.97 11.89 6.52
CA VAL A 152 18.92 11.85 7.99
C VAL A 152 19.70 13.00 8.62
N GLU A 153 20.83 13.40 8.03
CA GLU A 153 21.59 14.58 8.44
C GLU A 153 20.81 15.88 8.20
N THR A 154 20.05 15.94 7.11
CA THR A 154 19.14 17.06 6.80
C THR A 154 17.99 17.14 7.82
N ASP A 155 17.36 16.00 8.13
CA ASP A 155 16.28 15.88 9.12
C ASP A 155 16.75 16.19 10.56
N ALA A 156 18.01 15.91 10.88
CA ALA A 156 18.61 16.20 12.19
C ALA A 156 18.96 17.68 12.40
N SER A 157 18.92 18.50 11.34
CA SER A 157 19.30 19.91 11.41
C SER A 157 18.20 20.75 12.08
N PRO A 158 18.51 21.62 13.07
CA PRO A 158 17.51 22.36 13.85
C PRO A 158 16.60 23.31 13.05
N HIS A 159 16.93 23.60 11.78
CA HIS A 159 16.10 24.40 10.88
C HIS A 159 14.99 23.59 10.16
N ALA A 160 15.04 22.25 10.17
CA ALA A 160 14.05 21.39 9.53
C ALA A 160 12.74 21.25 10.34
N ALA A 161 12.74 21.65 11.63
CA ALA A 161 11.63 21.43 12.56
C ALA A 161 10.35 22.26 12.30
N HIS A 162 10.34 23.20 11.34
CA HIS A 162 9.22 24.14 11.14
C HIS A 162 8.42 23.97 9.86
N THR A 163 8.74 22.98 9.02
CA THR A 163 7.94 22.64 7.85
C THR A 163 7.26 21.30 8.08
N ASN A 164 5.97 21.20 7.76
CA ASN A 164 5.28 19.92 7.55
C ASN A 164 6.07 19.14 6.49
N SER A 165 7.07 18.37 6.91
CA SER A 165 7.92 17.60 5.99
C SER A 165 7.05 16.51 5.35
N PRO A 166 7.04 16.39 4.02
CA PRO A 166 6.28 15.36 3.31
C PRO A 166 6.82 13.94 3.51
N HIS A 167 7.76 13.74 4.43
CA HIS A 167 8.46 12.48 4.71
C HIS A 167 8.03 11.82 6.04
N ARG A 168 6.83 12.13 6.52
CA ARG A 168 6.16 11.27 7.52
C ARG A 168 5.92 9.93 6.83
N MET A 169 6.52 8.84 7.33
CA MET A 169 6.24 7.50 6.81
C MET A 169 4.71 7.37 6.66
N PRO A 170 4.18 7.10 5.45
CA PRO A 170 2.75 6.87 5.32
C PRO A 170 2.42 5.71 6.24
N LEU A 171 1.50 5.95 7.18
CA LEU A 171 1.03 4.89 8.06
C LEU A 171 0.54 3.74 7.18
N PRO A 172 0.78 2.48 7.54
CA PRO A 172 0.50 1.36 6.63
C PRO A 172 -0.99 1.25 6.29
N SER A 173 -1.91 1.74 7.13
CA SER A 173 -3.30 1.95 6.72
C SER A 173 -3.48 2.85 5.47
N VAL A 174 -2.64 3.86 5.26
CA VAL A 174 -2.66 4.75 4.09
C VAL A 174 -2.02 4.07 2.88
N VAL A 175 -0.94 3.32 3.09
CA VAL A 175 -0.29 2.47 2.09
C VAL A 175 -1.25 1.44 1.51
N HIS A 176 -1.92 0.68 2.39
CA HIS A 176 -2.88 -0.34 1.99
C HIS A 176 -4.06 0.24 1.24
N ILE A 177 -4.55 1.41 1.66
CA ILE A 177 -5.65 2.08 0.96
C ILE A 177 -5.23 2.48 -0.44
N HIS A 178 -4.01 2.95 -0.63
CA HIS A 178 -3.50 3.32 -1.94
C HIS A 178 -3.29 2.09 -2.84
N VAL A 179 -2.63 1.03 -2.34
CA VAL A 179 -2.44 -0.22 -3.10
C VAL A 179 -3.78 -0.90 -3.42
N HIS A 180 -4.68 -1.00 -2.44
CA HIS A 180 -6.01 -1.58 -2.63
C HIS A 180 -6.82 -0.77 -3.65
N LEU A 181 -6.82 0.55 -3.54
CA LEU A 181 -7.48 1.44 -4.49
C LEU A 181 -6.92 1.27 -5.92
N HIS A 182 -5.59 1.17 -6.08
CA HIS A 182 -4.96 0.89 -7.36
C HIS A 182 -5.40 -0.46 -7.94
N GLN A 183 -5.35 -1.53 -7.14
CA GLN A 183 -5.77 -2.87 -7.57
C GLN A 183 -7.24 -2.91 -7.98
N MET A 184 -8.11 -2.22 -7.23
CA MET A 184 -9.53 -2.11 -7.54
C MET A 184 -9.79 -1.36 -8.84
N ILE A 185 -9.09 -0.24 -9.06
CA ILE A 185 -9.19 0.54 -10.28
C ILE A 185 -8.72 -0.27 -11.48
N GLU A 186 -7.56 -0.91 -11.40
CA GLU A 186 -7.04 -1.75 -12.47
C GLU A 186 -7.95 -2.94 -12.78
N ALA A 187 -8.49 -3.60 -11.75
CA ALA A 187 -9.42 -4.71 -11.94
C ALA A 187 -10.71 -4.25 -12.62
N ALA A 188 -11.22 -3.06 -12.26
CA ALA A 188 -12.38 -2.47 -12.89
C ALA A 188 -12.11 -2.07 -14.35
N ASP A 189 -10.96 -1.44 -14.62
CA ASP A 189 -10.53 -1.03 -15.96
C ASP A 189 -10.42 -2.25 -16.89
N ARG A 190 -9.77 -3.34 -16.43
CA ARG A 190 -9.74 -4.62 -17.17
C ARG A 190 -11.14 -5.17 -17.47
N ARG A 191 -12.08 -5.05 -16.54
CA ARG A 191 -13.47 -5.54 -16.72
C ARG A 191 -14.24 -4.70 -17.74
N LEU A 192 -14.04 -3.38 -17.71
CA LEU A 192 -14.62 -2.44 -18.66
C LEU A 192 -14.14 -2.73 -20.08
N ASP A 193 -12.85 -3.00 -20.26
CA ASP A 193 -12.29 -3.36 -21.57
C ASP A 193 -12.93 -4.65 -22.13
N ILE A 194 -13.05 -5.70 -21.29
CA ILE A 194 -13.76 -6.93 -21.68
C ILE A 194 -15.20 -6.65 -22.12
N ALA A 195 -15.92 -5.80 -21.38
CA ALA A 195 -17.30 -5.47 -21.69
C ALA A 195 -17.41 -4.65 -23.00
N ARG A 196 -16.49 -3.70 -23.23
CA ARG A 196 -16.40 -2.93 -24.49
C ARG A 196 -16.11 -3.83 -25.68
N ASP A 197 -15.12 -4.71 -25.55
CA ASP A 197 -14.75 -5.66 -26.60
C ASP A 197 -15.93 -6.58 -26.95
N ALA A 198 -16.67 -7.04 -25.95
CA ALA A 198 -17.86 -7.87 -26.15
C ALA A 198 -18.96 -7.13 -26.94
N VAL A 199 -19.22 -5.85 -26.60
CA VAL A 199 -20.19 -5.00 -27.30
C VAL A 199 -19.74 -4.70 -28.73
N ALA A 200 -18.46 -4.36 -28.92
CA ALA A 200 -17.91 -4.04 -30.24
C ALA A 200 -17.89 -5.26 -31.17
N ALA A 201 -17.57 -6.45 -30.63
CA ALA A 201 -17.53 -7.69 -31.40
C ALA A 201 -18.91 -8.25 -31.75
N HIS A 202 -19.97 -7.89 -30.99
CA HIS A 202 -21.32 -8.44 -31.18
C HIS A 202 -22.42 -7.37 -31.19
N PRO A 203 -22.49 -6.53 -32.23
CA PRO A 203 -23.50 -5.48 -32.34
C PRO A 203 -24.91 -6.04 -32.23
N GLY A 204 -25.75 -5.45 -31.37
CA GLY A 204 -27.15 -5.84 -31.18
C GLY A 204 -27.37 -7.16 -30.40
N ARG A 205 -26.31 -7.87 -30.00
CA ARG A 205 -26.42 -9.08 -29.16
C ARG A 205 -26.29 -8.82 -27.67
N VAL A 206 -25.74 -7.66 -27.28
CA VAL A 206 -25.65 -7.23 -25.88
C VAL A 206 -26.89 -6.43 -25.52
N GLY A 207 -27.58 -6.83 -24.46
CA GLY A 207 -28.85 -6.27 -24.03
C GLY A 207 -28.75 -4.88 -23.40
N PRO A 208 -29.88 -4.16 -23.29
CA PRO A 208 -29.91 -2.79 -22.79
C PRO A 208 -29.47 -2.66 -21.33
N ALA A 209 -29.67 -3.70 -20.50
CA ALA A 209 -29.24 -3.70 -19.10
C ALA A 209 -27.70 -3.72 -18.97
N ALA A 210 -27.02 -4.55 -19.79
CA ALA A 210 -25.56 -4.59 -19.83
C ALA A 210 -24.97 -3.25 -20.31
N LEU A 211 -25.58 -2.64 -21.34
CA LEU A 211 -25.18 -1.34 -21.86
C LEU A 211 -25.37 -0.20 -20.84
N ALA A 212 -26.49 -0.19 -20.12
CA ALA A 212 -26.75 0.79 -19.06
C ALA A 212 -25.74 0.66 -17.91
N CYS A 213 -25.47 -0.56 -17.46
CA CYS A 213 -24.50 -0.84 -16.40
C CYS A 213 -23.07 -0.43 -16.82
N LEU A 214 -22.69 -0.70 -18.07
CA LEU A 214 -21.42 -0.28 -18.65
C LEU A 214 -21.29 1.25 -18.64
N ALA A 215 -22.30 1.96 -19.14
CA ALA A 215 -22.30 3.42 -19.20
C ALA A 215 -22.23 4.08 -17.81
N GLU A 216 -22.95 3.53 -16.81
CA GLU A 216 -22.91 4.01 -15.43
C GLU A 216 -21.51 3.82 -14.83
N SER A 217 -20.90 2.64 -15.02
CA SER A 217 -19.54 2.36 -14.55
C SER A 217 -18.50 3.30 -15.16
N GLU A 218 -18.59 3.59 -16.46
CA GLU A 218 -17.70 4.53 -17.16
C GLU A 218 -17.87 5.97 -16.68
N HIS A 219 -19.10 6.37 -16.40
CA HIS A 219 -19.37 7.69 -15.81
C HIS A 219 -18.70 7.81 -14.43
N LEU A 220 -18.92 6.84 -13.54
CA LEU A 220 -18.34 6.84 -12.20
C LEU A 220 -16.81 6.72 -12.23
N ARG A 221 -16.23 6.01 -13.20
CA ARG A 221 -14.78 5.93 -13.38
C ARG A 221 -14.16 7.28 -13.74
N ARG A 222 -14.85 8.11 -14.53
CA ARG A 222 -14.45 9.50 -14.82
C ARG A 222 -14.54 10.40 -13.58
N VAL A 223 -15.61 10.26 -12.79
CA VAL A 223 -15.76 10.98 -11.51
C VAL A 223 -14.64 10.61 -10.53
N LEU A 224 -14.32 9.32 -10.43
CA LEU A 224 -13.20 8.82 -9.62
C LEU A 224 -11.87 9.42 -10.10
N ALA A 225 -11.60 9.43 -11.40
CA ALA A 225 -10.38 10.04 -11.95
C ALA A 225 -10.24 11.53 -11.58
N HIS A 226 -11.35 12.28 -11.62
CA HIS A 226 -11.36 13.69 -11.19
C HIS A 226 -11.12 13.84 -9.69
N SER A 227 -11.65 12.90 -8.90
CA SER A 227 -11.48 12.87 -7.43
C SER A 227 -10.06 12.54 -7.01
N LEU A 228 -9.34 11.74 -7.81
CA LEU A 228 -7.93 11.36 -7.58
C LEU A 228 -6.94 12.42 -8.04
N GLY A 229 -7.41 13.47 -8.73
CA GLY A 229 -6.59 14.49 -9.36
C GLY A 229 -6.03 14.02 -10.72
N GLN A 230 -6.30 14.78 -11.78
CA GLN A 230 -5.51 14.71 -13.02
C GLN A 230 -4.38 15.74 -12.95
N PRO A 231 -3.24 15.50 -13.62
CA PRO A 231 -2.26 16.56 -13.86
C PRO A 231 -2.96 17.67 -14.65
N LEU A 232 -2.80 18.91 -14.19
CA LEU A 232 -3.17 20.09 -14.98
C LEU A 232 -2.34 20.07 -16.27
N ASP A 233 -3.02 19.90 -17.40
CA ASP A 233 -2.55 20.09 -18.77
C ASP A 233 -1.23 19.40 -19.18
N GLY A 234 -1.37 18.31 -19.93
CA GLY A 234 -0.44 17.94 -21.00
C GLY A 234 0.88 17.29 -20.58
N ASP A 235 0.83 16.03 -20.15
CA ASP A 235 1.98 15.13 -20.28
C ASP A 235 1.50 13.74 -20.72
N VAL A 236 2.01 13.25 -21.85
CA VAL A 236 1.54 12.06 -22.57
C VAL A 236 2.20 10.78 -22.05
N ASP A 237 3.11 10.88 -21.09
CA ASP A 237 3.75 9.71 -20.50
C ASP A 237 3.08 9.32 -19.19
N GLY A 238 2.23 8.30 -19.27
CA GLY A 238 1.42 7.72 -18.18
C GLY A 238 2.21 7.19 -16.98
N ARG A 239 2.91 8.07 -16.27
CA ARG A 239 3.48 7.81 -14.94
C ARG A 239 2.45 8.14 -13.88
N ALA A 240 2.19 7.13 -13.06
CA ALA A 240 1.28 7.09 -11.92
C ALA A 240 1.05 8.47 -11.30
N ALA A 241 -0.17 9.00 -11.50
CA ALA A 241 -0.66 10.12 -10.71
C ALA A 241 -0.48 9.74 -9.24
N THR A 242 0.39 10.46 -8.53
CA THR A 242 0.54 10.31 -7.08
C THR A 242 -0.82 10.64 -6.48
N ILE A 243 -1.57 9.61 -6.06
CA ILE A 243 -2.89 9.78 -5.45
C ILE A 243 -2.66 10.48 -4.10
N VAL A 244 -2.89 11.80 -4.06
CA VAL A 244 -2.78 12.63 -2.87
C VAL A 244 -4.13 12.61 -2.15
N VAL A 245 -4.43 11.52 -1.45
CA VAL A 245 -5.61 11.43 -0.57
C VAL A 245 -5.20 11.89 0.83
N VAL A 246 -5.47 13.16 1.11
CA VAL A 246 -4.93 13.85 2.31
C VAL A 246 -5.88 13.79 3.51
N GLU A 247 -7.19 13.67 3.28
CA GLU A 247 -8.22 13.83 4.33
C GLU A 247 -9.07 12.55 4.51
N PRO A 248 -9.38 12.11 5.76
CA PRO A 248 -10.12 10.87 6.03
C PRO A 248 -11.48 10.76 5.32
N ASP A 249 -12.25 11.85 5.29
CA ASP A 249 -13.56 11.89 4.63
C ASP A 249 -13.43 11.78 3.10
N HIS A 250 -12.37 12.35 2.52
CA HIS A 250 -12.08 12.24 1.10
C HIS A 250 -11.66 10.81 0.73
N ARG A 251 -10.89 10.16 1.61
CA ARG A 251 -10.43 8.77 1.47
C ARG A 251 -11.58 7.77 1.44
N GLU A 252 -12.52 7.86 2.38
CA GLU A 252 -13.69 6.98 2.43
C GLU A 252 -14.57 7.14 1.19
N ARG A 253 -14.77 8.38 0.73
CA ARG A 253 -15.52 8.67 -0.51
C ARG A 253 -14.85 8.05 -1.74
N VAL A 254 -13.52 8.16 -1.86
CA VAL A 254 -12.74 7.59 -2.97
C VAL A 254 -12.82 6.06 -2.98
N LEU A 255 -12.70 5.42 -1.81
CA LEU A 255 -12.83 3.96 -1.68
C LEU A 255 -14.24 3.47 -2.06
N ALA A 256 -15.28 4.14 -1.56
CA ALA A 256 -16.66 3.80 -1.89
C ALA A 256 -16.95 3.96 -3.39
N LEU A 257 -16.42 5.00 -4.02
CA LEU A 257 -16.51 5.22 -5.47
C LEU A 257 -15.80 4.11 -6.25
N ALA A 258 -14.58 3.73 -5.86
CA ALA A 258 -13.84 2.64 -6.50
C ALA A 258 -14.56 1.30 -6.36
N GLN A 259 -15.12 1.00 -5.20
CA GLN A 259 -15.96 -0.19 -4.96
C GLN A 259 -17.18 -0.22 -5.86
N ARG A 260 -17.88 0.92 -6.01
CA ARG A 260 -19.05 1.03 -6.88
C ARG A 260 -18.70 0.82 -8.35
N VAL A 261 -17.60 1.41 -8.82
CA VAL A 261 -17.10 1.22 -10.20
C VAL A 261 -16.78 -0.26 -10.45
N ALA A 262 -16.04 -0.91 -9.55
CA ALA A 262 -15.69 -2.32 -9.69
C ALA A 262 -16.93 -3.25 -9.73
N GLY A 263 -17.93 -2.96 -8.89
CA GLY A 263 -19.20 -3.70 -8.87
C GLY A 263 -19.97 -3.64 -10.20
N LEU A 264 -20.19 -2.43 -10.71
CA LEU A 264 -20.90 -2.22 -11.97
C LEU A 264 -20.12 -2.78 -13.18
N ALA A 265 -18.79 -2.67 -13.19
CA ALA A 265 -17.97 -3.22 -14.25
C ALA A 265 -18.07 -4.76 -14.30
N ASN A 266 -18.15 -5.43 -13.14
CA ASN A 266 -18.35 -6.86 -13.08
C ASN A 266 -19.77 -7.27 -13.51
N GLU A 267 -20.79 -6.53 -13.09
CA GLU A 267 -22.17 -6.76 -13.49
C GLU A 267 -22.38 -6.60 -15.00
N ALA A 268 -21.81 -5.55 -15.60
CA ALA A 268 -21.85 -5.34 -17.05
C ALA A 268 -21.23 -6.51 -17.83
N ALA A 269 -20.09 -7.03 -17.36
CA ALA A 269 -19.42 -8.16 -18.00
C ALA A 269 -20.23 -9.47 -17.88
N GLU A 270 -20.87 -9.73 -16.73
CA GLU A 270 -21.71 -10.92 -16.54
C GLU A 270 -23.01 -10.86 -17.36
N LEU A 271 -23.67 -9.70 -17.42
CA LEU A 271 -24.85 -9.50 -18.26
C LEU A 271 -24.50 -9.67 -19.75
N ALA A 272 -23.40 -9.07 -20.22
CA ALA A 272 -22.95 -9.24 -21.59
C ALA A 272 -22.67 -10.72 -21.93
N ARG A 273 -22.03 -11.48 -21.04
CA ARG A 273 -21.81 -12.93 -21.22
C ARG A 273 -23.11 -13.71 -21.26
N ARG A 274 -24.08 -13.35 -20.42
CA ARG A 274 -25.41 -13.98 -20.41
C ARG A 274 -26.12 -13.75 -21.75
N ASP A 275 -26.17 -12.51 -22.22
CA ASP A 275 -26.85 -12.17 -23.47
C ASP A 275 -26.24 -12.88 -24.68
N LEU A 276 -24.90 -13.03 -24.69
CA LEU A 276 -24.20 -13.79 -25.73
C LEU A 276 -24.51 -15.29 -25.72
N ARG A 277 -24.90 -15.85 -24.57
CA ARG A 277 -25.34 -17.24 -24.43
C ARG A 277 -26.82 -17.44 -24.75
N GLU A 278 -27.65 -16.41 -24.61
CA GLU A 278 -29.06 -16.50 -24.98
C GLU A 278 -29.18 -16.66 -26.52
N PRO A 279 -29.94 -17.68 -26.99
CA PRO A 279 -30.16 -17.88 -28.42
C PRO A 279 -30.98 -16.71 -28.96
N LEU A 280 -30.66 -16.29 -30.20
CA LEU A 280 -31.41 -15.24 -30.89
C LEU A 280 -32.91 -15.58 -30.82
N PRO A 281 -33.78 -14.62 -30.46
CA PRO A 281 -35.21 -14.85 -30.56
C PRO A 281 -35.50 -15.24 -32.00
N VAL A 282 -36.01 -16.46 -32.18
CA VAL A 282 -36.47 -16.94 -33.49
C VAL A 282 -37.60 -16.00 -33.87
N GLU A 283 -37.35 -15.06 -34.78
CA GLU A 283 -38.41 -14.32 -35.44
C GLU A 283 -39.33 -15.38 -36.04
N ARG A 284 -40.48 -15.60 -35.40
CA ARG A 284 -41.56 -16.32 -36.03
C ARG A 284 -41.96 -15.45 -37.21
N LEU A 285 -41.40 -15.73 -38.38
CA LEU A 285 -42.04 -15.45 -39.65
C LEU A 285 -43.40 -16.18 -39.58
N GLY A 286 -44.41 -15.44 -39.17
CA GLY A 286 -45.80 -15.81 -39.29
C GLY A 286 -46.37 -15.06 -40.49
N ASP A 287 -46.68 -15.85 -41.53
CA ASP A 287 -47.74 -15.72 -42.55
C ASP A 287 -48.47 -14.38 -42.75
#